data_AF-A0A814KZ20-F1
#
_entry.id   AF-A0A814KZ20-F1
#
_cell.length_a   1.000
_cell.length_b   1.000
_cell.length_c   1.000
_cell.angle_alpha   90.00
_cell.angle_beta   90.00
_cell.angle_gamma   90.00
#
_symmetry.space_group_name_H-M   'P 1'
#
loop_
_entity.id
_entity.type
_entity.pdbx_description
1 polymer ?
#
loop_
_entity_poly.entity_id
_entity_poly.type
_entity_poly.pdbx_seq_one_letter_code
_entity_poly.pdbx_strand_id
1 'polypeptide(L)'
;MDLKNELLQHIQQISIDQNKHETKSNYRPKYSNEHYTKLIWSSTDYNDVENIQVQLIAVENDDQRDLFDYIRHTVSSMPQCQIPGRVLSVLVYDQYSQTYLGILQLTTDLLKSESKDNFIQPALEPAKRNRFKQHIRDHSVNLSICVPVQPFGYNFCGGKLLAMLAFSIELHQFYEKRYGYPIALVTTTSIHGKSIQYDRLKQLKFIGYTKGFGISHIPTSLLEKGKVYLEQNHPESLHRKQANWQLLKILVQKLDIDSNDVFYHGNQRGIYCGWTGANGSDFLMKRVTRLNQDKLQPVEECSRFWKDRWAKQRSTHLNKLKALD
;
A
#
# COMPACT_ATOMS: atom_id res chain seq x y z
N MET A 1 28.78 -21.05 13.49
CA MET A 1 28.35 -21.22 12.09
C MET A 1 28.53 -19.87 11.42
N ASP A 2 29.24 -19.81 10.29
CA ASP A 2 29.61 -18.55 9.63
C ASP A 2 28.35 -17.80 9.20
N LEU A 3 28.16 -16.56 9.68
CA LEU A 3 26.99 -15.72 9.37
C LEU A 3 26.80 -15.57 7.86
N LYS A 4 27.90 -15.56 7.10
CA LYS A 4 27.89 -15.58 5.63
C LYS A 4 27.16 -16.80 5.08
N ASN A 5 27.46 -17.99 5.62
CA ASN A 5 26.82 -19.23 5.20
C ASN A 5 25.34 -19.29 5.62
N GLU A 6 24.98 -18.78 6.80
CA GLU A 6 23.56 -18.68 7.21
C GLU A 6 22.75 -17.75 6.28
N LEU A 7 23.32 -16.59 5.90
CA LEU A 7 22.69 -15.68 4.94
C LEU A 7 22.49 -16.32 3.57
N LEU A 8 23.54 -16.95 3.04
CA LEU A 8 23.50 -17.61 1.74
C LEU A 8 22.53 -18.81 1.72
N GLN A 9 22.50 -19.60 2.79
CA GLN A 9 21.53 -20.70 2.95
C GLN A 9 20.10 -20.17 2.99
N HIS A 10 19.84 -19.10 3.75
CA HIS A 10 18.51 -18.49 3.81
C HIS A 10 18.04 -18.00 2.43
N ILE A 11 18.93 -17.36 1.67
CA ILE A 11 18.68 -16.91 0.28
C ILE A 11 18.36 -18.09 -0.64
N GLN A 12 19.14 -19.17 -0.58
CA GLN A 12 18.90 -20.39 -1.36
C GLN A 12 17.56 -21.04 -1.00
N GLN A 13 17.20 -21.03 0.28
CA GLN A 13 15.94 -21.61 0.77
C GLN A 13 14.71 -20.81 0.32
N ILE A 14 14.81 -19.47 0.21
CA ILE A 14 13.74 -18.63 -0.36
C ILE A 14 13.48 -18.92 -1.84
N SER A 15 14.54 -19.25 -2.60
CA SER A 15 14.37 -19.64 -4.01
C SER A 15 13.58 -20.95 -4.17
N ILE A 16 13.57 -21.79 -3.12
CA ILE A 16 12.89 -23.09 -3.07
C ILE A 16 11.49 -22.96 -2.45
N ASP A 17 11.34 -22.16 -1.40
CA ASP A 17 10.08 -21.92 -0.69
C ASP A 17 9.44 -20.60 -1.11
N GLN A 18 8.77 -20.59 -2.27
CA GLN A 18 8.07 -19.39 -2.77
C GLN A 18 6.86 -18.93 -1.92
N ASN A 19 6.55 -19.51 -0.74
CA ASN A 19 5.25 -19.27 -0.12
C ASN A 19 5.12 -19.24 1.42
N LYS A 20 6.18 -19.26 2.25
CA LYS A 20 5.95 -19.39 3.71
C LYS A 20 6.94 -18.71 4.64
N HIS A 21 7.10 -17.40 4.61
CA HIS A 21 7.60 -16.69 5.80
C HIS A 21 6.89 -15.34 5.98
N GLU A 22 5.67 -15.40 6.51
CA GLU A 22 4.97 -14.23 7.04
C GLU A 22 5.29 -14.10 8.54
N THR A 23 6.15 -13.16 8.90
CA THR A 23 6.30 -12.77 10.31
C THR A 23 5.02 -12.09 10.76
N LYS A 24 4.17 -12.80 11.51
CA LYS A 24 2.99 -12.23 12.16
C LYS A 24 3.43 -11.08 13.08
N SER A 25 2.79 -9.91 12.95
CA SER A 25 3.08 -8.80 13.86
C SER A 25 2.62 -9.16 15.28
N ASN A 26 3.24 -8.55 16.29
CA ASN A 26 2.86 -8.67 17.69
C ASN A 26 1.62 -7.83 18.06
N TYR A 27 0.67 -7.65 17.14
CA TYR A 27 -0.55 -6.89 17.42
C TYR A 27 -1.41 -7.62 18.46
N ARG A 28 -1.86 -6.87 19.46
CA ARG A 28 -2.80 -7.34 20.48
C ARG A 28 -3.99 -6.39 20.49
N PRO A 29 -5.21 -6.86 20.17
CA PRO A 29 -6.38 -5.99 20.15
C PRO A 29 -6.70 -5.48 21.55
N LYS A 30 -7.20 -4.25 21.62
CA LYS A 30 -7.62 -3.61 22.88
C LYS A 30 -8.90 -4.23 23.44
N TYR A 31 -9.82 -4.66 22.57
CA TYR A 31 -11.12 -5.23 22.91
C TYR A 31 -11.24 -6.70 22.47
N SER A 32 -12.34 -7.35 22.86
CA SER A 32 -12.64 -8.71 22.41
C SER A 32 -12.97 -8.74 20.91
N ASN A 33 -12.76 -9.89 20.25
CA ASN A 33 -13.08 -10.05 18.83
C ASN A 33 -14.55 -9.72 18.52
N GLU A 34 -15.47 -10.05 19.43
CA GLU A 34 -16.90 -9.75 19.30
C GLU A 34 -17.21 -8.25 19.21
N HIS A 35 -16.38 -7.41 19.82
CA HIS A 35 -16.53 -5.96 19.70
C HIS A 35 -16.34 -5.52 18.25
N TYR A 36 -15.27 -5.97 17.60
CA TYR A 36 -14.95 -5.56 16.23
C TYR A 36 -15.81 -6.23 15.17
N THR A 37 -16.21 -7.49 15.36
CA THR A 37 -17.06 -8.19 14.37
C THR A 37 -18.41 -7.51 14.19
N LYS A 38 -18.96 -6.90 15.25
CA LYS A 38 -20.19 -6.09 15.18
C LYS A 38 -20.02 -4.80 14.37
N LEU A 39 -18.80 -4.27 14.32
CA LEU A 39 -18.48 -3.04 13.58
C LEU A 39 -18.18 -3.32 12.11
N ILE A 40 -17.86 -4.56 11.73
CA ILE A 40 -17.47 -4.92 10.37
C ILE A 40 -18.70 -5.31 9.54
N TRP A 41 -18.76 -4.80 8.32
CA TRP A 41 -19.83 -5.13 7.38
C TRP A 41 -19.84 -6.65 7.08
N SER A 42 -20.99 -7.29 7.30
CA SER A 42 -21.13 -8.75 7.22
C SER A 42 -22.49 -9.21 6.68
N SER A 43 -23.18 -8.39 5.90
CA SER A 43 -24.51 -8.76 5.39
C SER A 43 -24.46 -10.00 4.48
N THR A 44 -25.49 -10.84 4.64
CA THR A 44 -25.75 -12.04 3.85
C THR A 44 -26.75 -11.79 2.72
N ASP A 45 -27.44 -10.65 2.72
CA ASP A 45 -28.29 -10.22 1.61
C ASP A 45 -27.45 -9.46 0.59
N TYR A 46 -27.41 -9.97 -0.64
CA TYR A 46 -26.66 -9.34 -1.72
C TYR A 46 -27.30 -8.05 -2.23
N ASN A 47 -28.59 -7.81 -1.95
CA ASN A 47 -29.28 -6.60 -2.37
C ASN A 47 -28.93 -5.38 -1.51
N ASP A 48 -28.40 -5.58 -0.29
CA ASP A 48 -27.97 -4.50 0.60
C ASP A 48 -26.92 -3.58 -0.03
N VAL A 49 -26.18 -4.08 -1.02
CA VAL A 49 -25.17 -3.30 -1.74
C VAL A 49 -25.73 -2.02 -2.38
N GLU A 50 -27.02 -2.01 -2.71
CA GLU A 50 -27.67 -0.83 -3.32
C GLU A 50 -27.83 0.31 -2.30
N ASN A 51 -28.00 -0.03 -1.02
CA ASN A 51 -28.25 0.92 0.05
C ASN A 51 -26.96 1.51 0.66
N ILE A 52 -25.79 0.93 0.36
CA ILE A 52 -24.51 1.35 0.94
C ILE A 52 -24.23 2.85 0.71
N GLN A 53 -24.02 3.62 1.77
CA GLN A 53 -23.70 5.04 1.72
C GLN A 53 -22.30 5.26 2.29
N VAL A 54 -21.33 5.47 1.41
CA VAL A 54 -19.91 5.48 1.77
C VAL A 54 -19.52 6.83 2.38
N GLN A 55 -18.83 6.78 3.51
CA GLN A 55 -18.17 7.92 4.14
C GLN A 55 -16.71 7.58 4.47
N LEU A 56 -15.84 8.57 4.39
CA LEU A 56 -14.44 8.46 4.80
C LEU A 56 -14.23 9.09 6.17
N ILE A 57 -13.56 8.36 7.06
CA ILE A 57 -13.21 8.82 8.40
C ILE A 57 -11.69 8.77 8.54
N ALA A 58 -11.04 9.93 8.71
CA ALA A 58 -9.62 9.99 9.01
C ALA A 58 -9.37 9.42 10.42
N VAL A 59 -8.34 8.60 10.57
CA VAL A 59 -7.95 8.04 11.87
C VAL A 59 -7.22 9.11 12.69
N GLU A 60 -7.86 9.52 13.77
CA GLU A 60 -7.36 10.55 14.71
C GLU A 60 -7.24 10.01 16.15
N ASN A 61 -8.08 9.05 16.53
CA ASN A 61 -8.16 8.54 17.91
C ASN A 61 -7.55 7.13 18.05
N ASP A 62 -7.15 6.77 19.27
CA ASP A 62 -6.56 5.47 19.58
C ASP A 62 -7.51 4.29 19.27
N ASP A 63 -8.81 4.44 19.53
CA ASP A 63 -9.79 3.37 19.24
C ASP A 63 -9.97 3.15 17.73
N GLN A 64 -9.95 4.23 16.94
CA GLN A 64 -9.98 4.14 15.48
C GLN A 64 -8.70 3.50 14.94
N ARG A 65 -7.56 3.81 15.56
CA ARG A 65 -6.26 3.24 15.20
C ARG A 65 -6.22 1.75 15.49
N ASP A 66 -6.73 1.35 16.64
CA ASP A 66 -6.82 -0.05 17.03
C ASP A 66 -7.80 -0.82 16.12
N LEU A 67 -8.96 -0.28 15.78
CA LEU A 67 -9.86 -0.86 14.77
C LEU A 67 -9.17 -1.01 13.40
N PHE A 68 -8.43 0.01 12.96
CA PHE A 68 -7.68 -0.04 11.71
C PHE A 68 -6.67 -1.20 11.69
N ASP A 69 -5.91 -1.34 12.78
CA ASP A 69 -4.92 -2.40 12.92
C ASP A 69 -5.61 -3.78 13.05
N TYR A 70 -6.74 -3.88 13.76
CA TYR A 70 -7.56 -5.08 13.83
C TYR A 70 -8.01 -5.58 12.44
N ILE A 71 -8.65 -4.70 11.64
CA ILE A 71 -9.11 -5.05 10.29
C ILE A 71 -7.93 -5.47 9.43
N ARG A 72 -6.83 -4.73 9.50
CA ARG A 72 -5.61 -5.03 8.75
C ARG A 72 -5.05 -6.41 9.07
N HIS A 73 -4.99 -6.77 10.35
CA HIS A 73 -4.48 -8.06 10.81
C HIS A 73 -5.40 -9.23 10.51
N THR A 74 -6.70 -8.99 10.51
CA THR A 74 -7.70 -10.03 10.28
C THR A 74 -7.85 -10.35 8.79
N VAL A 75 -7.75 -9.33 7.92
CA VAL A 75 -8.07 -9.48 6.50
C VAL A 75 -6.82 -9.61 5.62
N SER A 76 -5.70 -8.97 5.99
CA SER A 76 -4.48 -8.96 5.17
C SER A 76 -3.41 -9.86 5.78
N SER A 77 -2.87 -10.79 4.99
CA SER A 77 -1.75 -11.64 5.39
C SER A 77 -0.39 -10.91 5.35
N MET A 78 -0.31 -9.73 4.71
CA MET A 78 0.95 -9.01 4.58
C MET A 78 1.47 -8.50 5.94
N PRO A 79 2.77 -8.71 6.26
CA PRO A 79 3.37 -8.17 7.46
C PRO A 79 3.30 -6.64 7.48
N GLN A 80 3.18 -6.08 8.68
CA GLN A 80 3.20 -4.64 8.88
C GLN A 80 4.65 -4.17 8.89
N CYS A 81 5.03 -3.40 7.87
CA CYS A 81 6.27 -2.64 7.90
C CYS A 81 5.94 -1.21 8.34
N GLN A 82 6.63 -0.71 9.37
CA GLN A 82 6.57 0.71 9.68
C GLN A 82 7.22 1.49 8.54
N ILE A 83 6.43 2.32 7.86
CA ILE A 83 6.90 3.16 6.77
C ILE A 83 7.26 4.52 7.37
N PRO A 84 8.55 4.94 7.35
CA PRO A 84 8.93 6.24 7.86
C PRO A 84 8.37 7.35 6.96
N GLY A 85 7.78 8.37 7.56
CA GLY A 85 7.30 9.56 6.86
C GLY A 85 5.85 9.90 7.17
N ARG A 86 5.19 10.58 6.22
CA ARG A 86 3.78 10.94 6.30
C ARG A 86 2.92 9.68 6.14
N VAL A 87 1.96 9.51 7.03
CA VAL A 87 1.02 8.38 7.06
C VAL A 87 -0.37 8.92 7.36
N LEU A 88 -1.28 8.79 6.41
CA LEU A 88 -2.70 9.06 6.58
C LEU A 88 -3.45 7.74 6.51
N SER A 89 -3.99 7.31 7.65
CA SER A 89 -4.88 6.15 7.75
C SER A 89 -6.33 6.63 7.71
N VAL A 90 -7.16 5.94 6.92
CA VAL A 90 -8.57 6.27 6.70
C VAL A 90 -9.40 4.99 6.82
N LEU A 91 -10.50 5.08 7.55
CA LEU A 91 -11.54 4.06 7.64
C LEU A 91 -12.64 4.37 6.62
N VAL A 92 -13.11 3.35 5.92
CA VAL A 92 -14.25 3.44 5.00
C VAL A 92 -15.48 2.93 5.74
N TYR A 93 -16.43 3.82 5.97
CA TYR A 93 -17.64 3.59 6.77
C TYR A 93 -18.88 3.59 5.87
N ASP A 94 -19.84 2.74 6.18
CA ASP A 94 -21.18 2.75 5.58
C ASP A 94 -22.17 3.38 6.56
N GLN A 95 -22.78 4.49 6.16
CA GLN A 95 -23.77 5.21 6.96
C GLN A 95 -25.08 4.43 7.10
N TYR A 96 -25.45 3.61 6.10
CA TYR A 96 -26.70 2.88 6.10
C TYR A 96 -26.65 1.70 7.07
N SER A 97 -25.65 0.83 6.93
CA SER A 97 -25.48 -0.34 7.81
C SER A 97 -24.81 -0.01 9.15
N GLN A 98 -24.30 1.22 9.30
CA GLN A 98 -23.50 1.67 10.43
C GLN A 98 -22.24 0.83 10.70
N THR A 99 -21.66 0.23 9.64
CA THR A 99 -20.50 -0.67 9.74
C THR A 99 -19.36 -0.26 8.80
N TYR A 100 -18.17 -0.81 9.02
CA TYR A 100 -16.97 -0.51 8.23
C TYR A 100 -16.83 -1.46 7.03
N LEU A 101 -16.54 -0.88 5.87
CA LEU A 101 -16.37 -1.57 4.58
C LEU A 101 -14.90 -1.88 4.26
N GLY A 102 -13.96 -1.20 4.91
CA GLY A 102 -12.54 -1.41 4.67
C GLY A 102 -11.64 -0.28 5.16
N ILE A 103 -10.37 -0.41 4.82
CA ILE A 103 -9.32 0.50 5.27
C ILE A 103 -8.42 0.95 4.12
N LEU A 104 -8.01 2.21 4.18
CA LEU A 104 -7.10 2.87 3.25
C LEU A 104 -5.93 3.49 4.01
N GLN A 105 -4.73 3.40 3.45
CA GLN A 105 -3.58 4.13 3.97
C GLN A 105 -2.77 4.75 2.85
N LEU A 106 -2.60 6.07 2.93
CA LEU A 106 -1.63 6.80 2.13
C LEU A 106 -0.34 6.98 2.92
N THR A 107 0.78 6.70 2.28
CA THR A 107 2.11 6.90 2.83
C THR A 107 2.96 7.74 1.90
N THR A 108 4.10 8.19 2.41
CA THR A 108 5.12 8.81 1.55
C THR A 108 5.54 7.84 0.45
N ASP A 109 5.55 8.31 -0.79
CA ASP A 109 5.90 7.48 -1.94
C ASP A 109 7.37 7.03 -1.94
N LEU A 110 7.63 5.85 -2.49
CA LEU A 110 8.97 5.30 -2.64
C LEU A 110 9.69 6.08 -3.74
N LEU A 111 10.69 6.87 -3.35
CA LEU A 111 11.34 7.83 -4.26
C LEU A 111 12.07 7.20 -5.45
N LYS A 112 12.45 5.93 -5.40
CA LYS A 112 13.21 5.25 -6.48
C LYS A 112 12.38 4.12 -7.09
N SER A 113 11.87 4.34 -8.29
CA SER A 113 11.26 3.30 -9.12
C SER A 113 11.35 3.75 -10.58
N GLU A 114 12.18 3.07 -11.37
CA GLU A 114 12.46 3.44 -12.76
C GLU A 114 11.19 3.55 -13.61
N SER A 115 10.28 2.58 -13.49
CA SER A 115 9.00 2.58 -14.21
C SER A 115 8.16 3.82 -13.86
N LYS A 116 8.14 4.20 -12.58
CA LYS A 116 7.45 5.42 -12.12
C LYS A 116 8.14 6.66 -12.64
N ASP A 117 9.46 6.68 -12.64
CA ASP A 117 10.24 7.83 -13.08
C ASP A 117 9.98 8.11 -14.57
N ASN A 118 9.95 7.07 -15.39
CA ASN A 118 9.56 7.14 -16.80
C ASN A 118 8.10 7.60 -16.98
N PHE A 119 7.21 7.24 -16.07
CA PHE A 119 5.81 7.70 -16.08
C PHE A 119 5.67 9.19 -15.71
N ILE A 120 6.43 9.66 -14.71
CA ILE A 120 6.41 11.07 -14.30
C ILE A 120 7.04 11.94 -15.38
N GLN A 121 8.11 11.46 -16.04
CA GLN A 121 8.81 12.19 -17.08
C GLN A 121 9.28 11.24 -18.18
N PRO A 122 8.48 11.07 -19.25
CA PRO A 122 8.97 10.44 -20.46
C PRO A 122 10.04 11.36 -21.07
N ALA A 123 11.28 10.88 -21.19
CA ALA A 123 12.37 11.44 -22.01
C ALA A 123 13.21 12.67 -21.51
N LEU A 124 13.67 12.76 -20.25
CA LEU A 124 14.67 13.77 -19.84
C LEU A 124 15.73 13.30 -18.80
N GLU A 125 16.90 13.94 -18.87
CA GLU A 125 18.15 13.74 -18.10
C GLU A 125 17.98 13.48 -16.58
N PRO A 126 18.55 12.39 -16.03
CA PRO A 126 18.50 12.01 -14.61
C PRO A 126 18.92 13.13 -13.62
N ALA A 127 19.79 14.05 -14.06
CA ALA A 127 20.33 15.13 -13.24
C ALA A 127 19.27 16.12 -12.72
N LYS A 128 18.20 16.39 -13.49
CA LYS A 128 17.15 17.34 -13.07
C LYS A 128 16.26 16.78 -11.96
N ARG A 129 16.19 15.45 -11.82
CA ARG A 129 15.35 14.78 -10.81
C ARG A 129 15.83 14.99 -9.39
N ASN A 130 17.15 14.98 -9.16
CA ASN A 130 17.70 15.24 -7.83
C ASN A 130 17.34 16.64 -7.33
N ARG A 131 17.19 17.61 -8.24
CA ARG A 131 16.81 18.99 -7.91
C ARG A 131 15.40 19.12 -7.34
N PHE A 132 14.45 18.29 -7.79
CA PHE A 132 13.04 18.36 -7.39
C PHE A 132 12.58 17.22 -6.49
N LYS A 133 13.52 16.40 -6.00
CA LYS A 133 13.22 15.21 -5.19
C LYS A 133 12.31 15.49 -4.00
N GLN A 134 12.52 16.60 -3.29
CA GLN A 134 11.69 17.00 -2.16
C GLN A 134 10.28 17.40 -2.61
N HIS A 135 10.17 18.24 -3.64
CA HIS A 135 8.87 18.64 -4.21
C HIS A 135 8.05 17.44 -4.67
N ILE A 136 8.68 16.49 -5.37
CA ILE A 136 8.05 15.23 -5.77
C ILE A 136 7.57 14.47 -4.53
N ARG A 137 8.44 14.26 -3.53
CA ARG A 137 8.10 13.59 -2.27
C ARG A 137 6.88 14.21 -1.59
N ASP A 138 6.78 15.53 -1.61
CA ASP A 138 5.75 16.26 -0.89
C ASP A 138 4.37 16.16 -1.56
N HIS A 139 4.34 15.88 -2.87
CA HIS A 139 3.12 15.87 -3.70
C HIS A 139 2.87 14.51 -4.36
N SER A 140 3.61 13.46 -3.97
CA SER A 140 3.40 12.08 -4.40
C SER A 140 3.17 11.18 -3.19
N VAL A 141 2.13 10.36 -3.25
CA VAL A 141 1.78 9.41 -2.18
C VAL A 141 1.71 8.00 -2.71
N ASN A 142 2.02 7.04 -1.86
CA ASN A 142 1.81 5.63 -2.11
C ASN A 142 0.59 5.15 -1.33
N LEU A 143 -0.41 4.63 -2.04
CA LEU A 143 -1.52 3.86 -1.48
C LEU A 143 -0.97 2.51 -1.02
N SER A 144 -0.55 2.47 0.25
CA SER A 144 0.14 1.33 0.85
C SER A 144 -0.81 0.26 1.37
N ILE A 145 -2.01 0.66 1.81
CA ILE A 145 -3.04 -0.26 2.29
C ILE A 145 -4.32 0.06 1.54
N CYS A 146 -4.89 -0.95 0.89
CA CYS A 146 -6.14 -0.89 0.17
C CYS A 146 -6.89 -2.21 0.40
N VAL A 147 -7.45 -2.37 1.60
CA VAL A 147 -7.97 -3.65 2.09
C VAL A 147 -9.47 -3.51 2.40
N PRO A 148 -10.35 -4.09 1.58
CA PRO A 148 -11.78 -4.17 1.90
C PRO A 148 -12.02 -5.26 2.94
N VAL A 149 -13.01 -5.09 3.82
CA VAL A 149 -13.43 -6.18 4.73
C VAL A 149 -14.05 -7.33 3.96
N GLN A 150 -14.11 -8.51 4.56
CA GLN A 150 -14.80 -9.66 3.99
C GLN A 150 -16.14 -9.88 4.70
N PRO A 151 -17.20 -10.25 3.96
CA PRO A 151 -17.19 -10.72 2.57
C PRO A 151 -17.38 -9.60 1.52
N PHE A 152 -17.46 -8.33 1.94
CA PHE A 152 -17.67 -7.16 1.05
C PHE A 152 -16.70 -7.11 -0.13
N GLY A 153 -15.40 -7.27 0.15
CA GLY A 153 -14.33 -7.22 -0.84
C GLY A 153 -14.51 -8.25 -1.95
N TYR A 154 -14.74 -9.51 -1.56
CA TYR A 154 -14.95 -10.61 -2.49
C TYR A 154 -16.29 -10.48 -3.24
N ASN A 155 -17.39 -10.24 -2.53
CA ASN A 155 -18.73 -10.25 -3.11
C ASN A 155 -18.92 -9.09 -4.09
N PHE A 156 -18.52 -7.87 -3.75
CA PHE A 156 -18.90 -6.67 -4.51
C PHE A 156 -17.71 -5.93 -5.13
N CYS A 157 -16.56 -6.59 -5.23
CA CYS A 157 -15.32 -5.96 -5.71
C CYS A 157 -14.94 -4.72 -4.87
N GLY A 158 -15.10 -4.77 -3.55
CA GLY A 158 -14.84 -3.63 -2.66
C GLY A 158 -13.44 -3.05 -2.77
N GLY A 159 -12.44 -3.84 -3.19
CA GLY A 159 -11.09 -3.33 -3.45
C GLY A 159 -11.03 -2.30 -4.58
N LYS A 160 -11.94 -2.37 -5.57
CA LYS A 160 -12.06 -1.36 -6.64
C LYS A 160 -12.63 -0.06 -6.10
N LEU A 161 -13.66 -0.14 -5.25
CA LEU A 161 -14.23 1.03 -4.56
C LEU A 161 -13.14 1.74 -3.76
N LEU A 162 -12.44 1.02 -2.89
CA LEU A 162 -11.37 1.56 -2.05
C LEU A 162 -10.27 2.24 -2.89
N ALA A 163 -9.83 1.59 -3.97
CA ALA A 163 -8.82 2.17 -4.87
C ALA A 163 -9.31 3.44 -5.57
N MET A 164 -10.61 3.56 -5.87
CA MET A 164 -11.20 4.80 -6.40
C MET A 164 -11.32 5.90 -5.34
N LEU A 165 -11.69 5.54 -4.11
CA LEU A 165 -11.79 6.48 -2.98
C LEU A 165 -10.43 7.13 -2.65
N ALA A 166 -9.32 6.49 -2.99
CA ALA A 166 -7.98 7.10 -2.94
C ALA A 166 -7.82 8.34 -3.84
N PHE A 167 -8.75 8.60 -4.77
CA PHE A 167 -8.84 9.78 -5.63
C PHE A 167 -10.09 10.62 -5.33
N SER A 168 -10.67 10.47 -4.15
CA SER A 168 -11.82 11.29 -3.73
C SER A 168 -11.39 12.67 -3.26
N ILE A 169 -12.25 13.66 -3.43
CA ILE A 169 -12.01 15.04 -2.97
C ILE A 169 -11.76 15.05 -1.45
N GLU A 170 -12.57 14.32 -0.70
CA GLU A 170 -12.59 14.26 0.76
C GLU A 170 -11.28 13.69 1.31
N LEU A 171 -10.75 12.62 0.69
CA LEU A 171 -9.47 12.03 1.09
C LEU A 171 -8.30 12.99 0.81
N HIS A 172 -8.35 13.72 -0.31
CA HIS A 172 -7.36 14.71 -0.66
C HIS A 172 -7.39 15.91 0.29
N GLN A 173 -8.59 16.35 0.71
CA GLN A 173 -8.77 17.39 1.72
C GLN A 173 -8.22 16.95 3.08
N PHE A 174 -8.42 15.69 3.50
CA PHE A 174 -7.80 15.18 4.73
C PHE A 174 -6.26 15.24 4.67
N TYR A 175 -5.67 14.85 3.54
CA TYR A 175 -4.23 14.88 3.36
C TYR A 175 -3.69 16.32 3.37
N GLU A 176 -4.31 17.21 2.60
CA GLU A 176 -3.90 18.61 2.50
C GLU A 176 -4.06 19.35 3.84
N LYS A 177 -5.16 19.14 4.56
CA LYS A 177 -5.35 19.70 5.91
C LYS A 177 -4.27 19.22 6.89
N ARG A 178 -3.85 17.97 6.80
CA ARG A 178 -2.88 17.37 7.73
C ARG A 178 -1.44 17.75 7.42
N TYR A 179 -1.08 17.92 6.15
CA TYR A 179 0.32 18.09 5.73
C TYR A 179 0.62 19.38 4.98
N GLY A 180 -0.39 20.12 4.50
CA GLY A 180 -0.23 21.38 3.77
C GLY A 180 0.21 21.22 2.32
N TYR A 181 0.07 20.02 1.73
CA TYR A 181 0.47 19.76 0.34
C TYR A 181 -0.66 19.06 -0.43
N PRO A 182 -1.01 19.52 -1.63
CA PRO A 182 -1.93 18.82 -2.49
C PRO A 182 -1.23 17.62 -3.15
N ILE A 183 -1.94 16.50 -3.28
CA ILE A 183 -1.42 15.30 -3.93
C ILE A 183 -1.56 15.46 -5.45
N ALA A 184 -0.45 15.31 -6.18
CA ALA A 184 -0.39 15.30 -7.65
C ALA A 184 -0.41 13.88 -8.24
N LEU A 185 0.19 12.93 -7.53
CA LEU A 185 0.38 11.55 -7.98
C LEU A 185 0.07 10.56 -6.85
N VAL A 186 -0.77 9.57 -7.16
CA VAL A 186 -1.00 8.40 -6.32
C VAL A 186 -0.35 7.19 -6.98
N THR A 187 0.49 6.49 -6.25
CA THR A 187 1.14 5.25 -6.67
C THR A 187 0.62 4.08 -5.84
N THR A 188 0.61 2.88 -6.40
CA THR A 188 0.42 1.67 -5.61
C THR A 188 1.13 0.49 -6.26
N THR A 189 1.39 -0.54 -5.47
CA THR A 189 1.95 -1.80 -5.97
C THR A 189 1.06 -2.96 -5.58
N SER A 190 0.93 -3.93 -6.48
CA SER A 190 0.30 -5.22 -6.21
C SER A 190 1.34 -6.28 -5.91
N ILE A 191 0.98 -7.21 -5.04
CA ILE A 191 1.88 -8.22 -4.49
C ILE A 191 2.30 -9.24 -5.57
N HIS A 192 1.32 -9.76 -6.33
CA HIS A 192 1.51 -10.85 -7.29
C HIS A 192 1.38 -10.35 -8.74
N GLY A 193 2.33 -9.53 -9.20
CA GLY A 193 2.28 -8.99 -10.57
C GLY A 193 1.03 -8.13 -10.81
N LYS A 194 0.39 -8.23 -11.98
CA LYS A 194 -0.77 -7.37 -12.36
C LYS A 194 -2.03 -7.82 -11.59
N SER A 195 -2.61 -6.93 -10.79
CA SER A 195 -3.80 -7.20 -9.96
C SER A 195 -5.12 -6.85 -10.64
N ILE A 196 -6.11 -7.75 -10.49
CA ILE A 196 -7.50 -7.55 -10.90
C ILE A 196 -8.17 -6.42 -10.10
N GLN A 197 -7.71 -6.16 -8.87
CA GLN A 197 -8.24 -5.09 -8.02
C GLN A 197 -8.14 -3.72 -8.69
N TYR A 198 -7.03 -3.44 -9.39
CA TYR A 198 -6.80 -2.16 -10.06
C TYR A 198 -7.17 -2.17 -11.54
N ASP A 199 -7.56 -3.34 -12.08
CA ASP A 199 -7.89 -3.48 -13.49
C ASP A 199 -9.15 -2.67 -13.87
N ARG A 200 -9.13 -2.04 -15.04
CA ARG A 200 -10.21 -1.20 -15.60
C ARG A 200 -10.57 0.03 -14.75
N LEU A 201 -9.77 0.41 -13.75
CA LEU A 201 -9.93 1.70 -13.07
C LEU A 201 -9.45 2.83 -13.98
N LYS A 202 -10.18 3.95 -14.01
CA LYS A 202 -9.78 5.14 -14.80
C LYS A 202 -8.60 5.87 -14.16
N GLN A 203 -8.56 5.83 -12.83
CA GLN A 203 -7.64 6.59 -11.99
C GLN A 203 -6.24 5.97 -11.95
N LEU A 204 -6.15 4.64 -11.85
CA LEU A 204 -4.89 3.90 -11.75
C LEU A 204 -4.55 3.20 -13.06
N LYS A 205 -3.42 3.56 -13.66
CA LYS A 205 -2.88 2.91 -14.85
C LYS A 205 -1.73 1.98 -14.47
N PHE A 206 -1.73 0.78 -15.03
CA PHE A 206 -0.58 -0.12 -14.95
C PHE A 206 0.58 0.44 -15.77
N ILE A 207 1.76 0.56 -15.16
CA ILE A 207 2.93 1.18 -15.81
C ILE A 207 4.15 0.23 -15.91
N GLY A 208 4.02 -1.00 -15.42
CA GLY A 208 5.07 -2.01 -15.49
C GLY A 208 5.28 -2.75 -14.18
N TYR A 209 6.42 -3.41 -14.07
CA TYR A 209 6.77 -4.25 -12.92
C TYR A 209 7.96 -3.68 -12.14
N THR A 210 8.06 -4.03 -10.86
CA THR A 210 9.31 -3.85 -10.10
C THR A 210 10.34 -4.89 -10.55
N LYS A 211 11.63 -4.59 -10.35
CA LYS A 211 12.74 -5.51 -10.71
C LYS A 211 12.91 -6.70 -9.75
N GLY A 212 12.07 -6.84 -8.71
CA GLY A 212 12.17 -7.95 -7.75
C GLY A 212 13.32 -7.83 -6.73
N PHE A 213 13.77 -6.61 -6.44
CA PHE A 213 14.75 -6.33 -5.39
C PHE A 213 14.08 -5.85 -4.11
N GLY A 214 14.53 -6.35 -2.96
CA GLY A 214 13.97 -5.96 -1.66
C GLY A 214 14.58 -6.75 -0.50
N ILE A 215 14.19 -6.40 0.72
CA ILE A 215 14.64 -7.06 1.95
C ILE A 215 13.52 -7.78 2.70
N SER A 216 12.30 -7.79 2.15
CA SER A 216 11.12 -8.29 2.86
C SER A 216 11.14 -9.80 3.12
N HIS A 217 11.98 -10.54 2.39
CA HIS A 217 12.18 -11.98 2.58
C HIS A 217 13.21 -12.29 3.69
N ILE A 218 13.89 -11.27 4.22
CA ILE A 218 14.95 -11.42 5.20
C ILE A 218 14.34 -11.34 6.60
N PRO A 219 14.49 -12.37 7.44
CA PRO A 219 13.88 -12.41 8.75
C PRO A 219 14.51 -11.35 9.66
N THR A 220 13.70 -10.77 10.55
CA THR A 220 14.20 -9.83 11.56
C THR A 220 15.29 -10.46 12.42
N SER A 221 15.18 -11.74 12.77
CA SER A 221 16.19 -12.47 13.56
C SER A 221 17.56 -12.52 12.85
N LEU A 222 17.59 -12.64 11.52
CA LEU A 222 18.83 -12.64 10.74
C LEU A 222 19.44 -11.24 10.68
N LEU A 223 18.59 -10.21 10.57
CA LEU A 223 19.02 -8.81 10.67
C LEU A 223 19.58 -8.47 12.05
N GLU A 224 18.99 -9.00 13.12
CA GLU A 224 19.47 -8.84 14.50
C GLU A 224 20.85 -9.50 14.69
N LYS A 225 21.02 -10.74 14.23
CA LYS A 225 22.33 -11.42 14.20
C LYS A 225 23.37 -10.61 13.42
N GLY A 226 22.99 -10.11 12.24
CA GLY A 226 23.86 -9.26 11.42
C GLY A 226 24.26 -7.97 12.14
N LYS A 227 23.33 -7.37 12.89
CA LYS A 227 23.62 -6.20 13.72
C LYS A 227 24.63 -6.54 14.82
N VAL A 228 24.44 -7.63 15.55
CA VAL A 228 25.39 -8.08 16.59
C VAL A 228 26.78 -8.32 16.01
N TYR A 229 26.87 -8.92 14.82
CA TYR A 229 28.14 -9.11 14.12
C TYR A 229 28.83 -7.77 13.80
N LEU A 230 28.08 -6.80 13.26
CA LEU A 230 28.61 -5.46 12.98
C LEU A 230 29.03 -4.74 14.26
N GLU A 231 28.30 -4.89 15.37
CA GLU A 231 28.66 -4.30 16.67
C GLU A 231 30.00 -4.84 17.20
N GLN A 232 30.27 -6.12 16.98
CA GLN A 232 31.49 -6.78 17.45
C GLN A 232 32.72 -6.55 16.56
N ASN A 233 32.53 -6.50 15.23
CA ASN A 233 33.64 -6.50 14.26
C ASN A 233 33.84 -5.16 13.56
N HIS A 234 32.77 -4.38 13.39
CA HIS A 234 32.77 -3.12 12.65
C HIS A 234 31.88 -2.04 13.31
N PRO A 235 32.08 -1.73 14.61
CA PRO A 235 31.21 -0.81 15.34
C PRO A 235 31.17 0.60 14.72
N GLU A 236 32.22 0.99 14.00
CA GLU A 236 32.31 2.27 13.27
C GLU A 236 31.27 2.39 12.15
N SER A 237 30.76 1.26 11.64
CA SER A 237 29.80 1.22 10.54
C SER A 237 28.35 1.40 10.98
N LEU A 238 28.10 1.46 12.30
CA LEU A 238 26.78 1.56 12.88
C LEU A 238 26.42 2.99 13.26
N HIS A 239 25.19 3.37 12.96
CA HIS A 239 24.63 4.66 13.35
C HIS A 239 23.40 4.50 14.23
N ARG A 240 23.18 5.46 15.14
CA ARG A 240 22.09 5.44 16.13
C ARG A 240 20.69 5.31 15.52
N LYS A 241 20.50 5.71 14.26
CA LYS A 241 19.25 5.53 13.48
C LYS A 241 19.59 5.03 12.09
N GLN A 242 19.48 3.73 11.90
CA GLN A 242 19.79 3.09 10.62
C GLN A 242 18.67 2.12 10.24
N ALA A 243 18.19 2.23 9.01
CA ALA A 243 17.14 1.34 8.52
C ALA A 243 17.71 -0.05 8.18
N ASN A 244 16.88 -1.09 8.29
CA ASN A 244 17.29 -2.48 8.02
C ASN A 244 17.98 -2.68 6.67
N TRP A 245 17.52 -1.99 5.61
CA TRP A 245 18.15 -2.08 4.29
C TRP A 245 19.57 -1.49 4.26
N GLN A 246 19.85 -0.48 5.08
CA GLN A 246 21.18 0.13 5.18
C GLN A 246 22.12 -0.79 5.95
N LEU A 247 21.65 -1.36 7.06
CA LEU A 247 22.39 -2.36 7.84
C LEU A 247 22.79 -3.54 6.95
N LEU A 248 21.84 -4.09 6.21
CA LEU A 248 22.09 -5.22 5.33
C LEU A 248 23.08 -4.88 4.21
N LYS A 249 23.03 -3.67 3.63
CA LYS A 249 24.03 -3.25 2.64
C LYS A 249 25.44 -3.25 3.19
N ILE A 250 25.62 -2.74 4.40
CA ILE A 250 26.92 -2.75 5.08
C ILE A 250 27.34 -4.19 5.36
N LEU A 251 26.43 -5.02 5.86
CA LEU A 251 26.68 -6.42 6.16
C LEU A 251 27.20 -7.18 4.93
N VAL A 252 26.49 -7.07 3.80
CA VAL A 252 26.84 -7.70 2.53
C VAL A 252 28.20 -7.23 2.03
N GLN A 253 28.51 -5.94 2.17
CA GLN A 253 29.83 -5.39 1.82
C GLN A 253 30.94 -5.92 2.72
N LYS A 254 30.72 -6.00 4.04
CA LYS A 254 31.72 -6.46 5.01
C LYS A 254 31.97 -7.97 4.96
N LEU A 255 30.95 -8.74 4.60
CA LEU A 255 31.04 -10.20 4.43
C LEU A 255 31.47 -10.61 3.01
N ASP A 256 31.72 -9.64 2.12
CA ASP A 256 32.08 -9.88 0.72
C ASP A 256 31.10 -10.84 0.02
N ILE A 257 29.81 -10.47 0.08
CA ILE A 257 28.70 -11.17 -0.59
C ILE A 257 28.23 -10.29 -1.75
N ASP A 258 27.85 -10.87 -2.89
CA ASP A 258 27.22 -10.07 -3.94
C ASP A 258 25.86 -9.56 -3.44
N SER A 259 25.66 -8.25 -3.55
CA SER A 259 24.37 -7.61 -3.30
C SER A 259 23.23 -8.22 -4.12
N ASN A 260 23.47 -8.69 -5.34
CA ASN A 260 22.42 -9.31 -6.13
C ASN A 260 21.89 -10.58 -5.47
N ASP A 261 22.78 -11.44 -4.96
CA ASP A 261 22.39 -12.68 -4.30
C ASP A 261 21.48 -12.43 -3.09
N VAL A 262 21.69 -11.33 -2.38
CA VAL A 262 20.95 -11.04 -1.14
C VAL A 262 19.69 -10.23 -1.40
N PHE A 263 19.73 -9.23 -2.27
CA PHE A 263 18.60 -8.32 -2.46
C PHE A 263 17.63 -8.80 -3.54
N TYR A 264 18.05 -9.64 -4.49
CA TYR A 264 17.19 -10.13 -5.56
C TYR A 264 16.40 -11.34 -5.11
N HIS A 265 15.07 -11.23 -5.14
CA HIS A 265 14.16 -12.31 -4.77
C HIS A 265 13.19 -12.67 -5.90
N GLY A 266 13.35 -12.11 -7.11
CA GLY A 266 12.55 -12.40 -8.30
C GLY A 266 11.08 -11.95 -8.26
N ASN A 267 10.48 -11.74 -7.09
CA ASN A 267 9.07 -11.35 -6.95
C ASN A 267 8.78 -9.95 -7.51
N GLN A 268 8.32 -9.91 -8.75
CA GLN A 268 7.92 -8.70 -9.45
C GLN A 268 6.53 -8.24 -8.99
N ARG A 269 6.43 -6.99 -8.57
CA ARG A 269 5.18 -6.34 -8.18
C ARG A 269 4.66 -5.50 -9.33
N GLY A 270 3.35 -5.56 -9.59
CA GLY A 270 2.73 -4.67 -10.56
C GLY A 270 2.71 -3.24 -10.03
N ILE A 271 3.14 -2.27 -10.82
CA ILE A 271 3.19 -0.86 -10.45
C ILE A 271 2.04 -0.14 -11.14
N TYR A 272 1.29 0.63 -10.35
CA TYR A 272 0.19 1.45 -10.82
C TYR A 272 0.40 2.90 -10.43
N CYS A 273 0.06 3.81 -11.32
CA CYS A 273 0.17 5.25 -11.10
C CYS A 273 -1.09 5.95 -11.60
N GLY A 274 -1.51 6.98 -10.87
CA GLY A 274 -2.65 7.79 -11.20
C GLY A 274 -2.40 9.26 -10.92
N TRP A 275 -2.67 10.09 -11.93
CA TRP A 275 -2.62 11.54 -11.82
C TRP A 275 -3.92 12.07 -11.23
N THR A 276 -3.82 13.05 -10.35
CA THR A 276 -4.98 13.69 -9.71
C THR A 276 -5.54 14.84 -10.54
N GLY A 277 -4.77 15.30 -11.53
CA GLY A 277 -5.26 16.15 -12.61
C GLY A 277 -4.47 16.07 -13.90
N ALA A 278 -4.82 16.88 -14.88
CA ALA A 278 -4.20 16.89 -16.20
C ALA A 278 -2.73 17.35 -16.17
N ASN A 279 -2.40 18.35 -15.34
CA ASN A 279 -1.07 18.98 -15.29
C ASN A 279 -0.14 18.41 -14.20
N GLY A 280 -0.46 17.23 -13.66
CA GLY A 280 0.29 16.64 -12.53
C GLY A 280 1.79 16.45 -12.81
N SER A 281 2.16 15.99 -14.01
CA SER A 281 3.56 15.82 -14.41
C SER A 281 4.31 17.15 -14.44
N ASP A 282 3.74 18.17 -15.10
CA ASP A 282 4.35 19.49 -15.20
C ASP A 282 4.49 20.17 -13.83
N PHE A 283 3.51 19.97 -12.96
CA PHE A 283 3.53 20.48 -11.59
C PHE A 283 4.63 19.81 -10.75
N LEU A 284 4.79 18.49 -10.83
CA LEU A 284 5.88 17.78 -10.15
C LEU A 284 7.27 18.20 -10.66
N MET A 285 7.35 18.65 -11.92
CA MET A 285 8.58 19.14 -12.55
C MET A 285 8.79 20.65 -12.36
N LYS A 286 7.96 21.33 -11.56
CA LYS A 286 7.97 22.78 -11.36
C LYS A 286 7.95 23.59 -12.67
N ARG A 287 7.32 23.05 -13.72
CA ARG A 287 7.03 23.80 -14.96
C ARG A 287 5.79 24.68 -14.79
N VAL A 288 4.89 24.28 -13.90
CA VAL A 288 3.74 25.07 -13.43
C VAL A 288 3.75 25.17 -11.91
N THR A 289 3.15 26.23 -11.38
CA THR A 289 3.12 26.51 -9.93
C THR A 289 1.86 26.00 -9.25
N ARG A 290 0.74 25.85 -9.97
CA ARG A 290 -0.55 25.41 -9.43
C ARG A 290 -0.91 24.04 -9.99
N LEU A 291 -1.29 23.12 -9.09
CA LEU A 291 -1.84 21.82 -9.47
C LEU A 291 -3.34 21.97 -9.75
N ASN A 292 -3.79 21.43 -10.88
CA ASN A 292 -5.20 21.19 -11.12
C ASN A 292 -5.53 19.77 -10.63
N GLN A 293 -6.66 19.60 -9.93
CA GLN A 293 -7.14 18.32 -9.40
C GLN A 293 -8.49 17.94 -10.02
N ASP A 294 -8.64 18.19 -11.32
CA ASP A 294 -9.85 17.99 -12.12
C ASP A 294 -10.29 16.53 -12.27
N LYS A 295 -9.43 15.56 -11.93
CA LYS A 295 -9.77 14.13 -11.96
C LYS A 295 -10.31 13.60 -10.64
N LEU A 296 -10.30 14.41 -9.58
CA LEU A 296 -10.92 14.04 -8.31
C LEU A 296 -12.44 14.06 -8.44
N GLN A 297 -13.11 13.17 -7.73
CA GLN A 297 -14.56 13.08 -7.70
C GLN A 297 -15.01 12.99 -6.23
N PRO A 298 -16.21 13.45 -5.87
CA PRO A 298 -16.77 13.21 -4.53
C PRO A 298 -16.85 11.71 -4.20
N VAL A 299 -16.79 11.36 -2.92
CA VAL A 299 -16.97 9.98 -2.44
C VAL A 299 -18.28 9.39 -2.97
N GLU A 300 -19.34 10.19 -2.97
CA GLU A 300 -20.67 9.83 -3.48
C GLU A 300 -20.63 9.38 -4.95
N GLU A 301 -19.92 10.11 -5.81
CA GLU A 301 -19.79 9.77 -7.23
C GLU A 301 -18.90 8.55 -7.45
N CYS A 302 -17.84 8.40 -6.64
CA CYS A 302 -16.99 7.21 -6.65
C CYS A 302 -17.81 5.96 -6.29
N SER A 303 -18.63 6.05 -5.24
CA SER A 303 -19.53 4.99 -4.79
C SER A 303 -20.57 4.64 -5.85
N ARG A 304 -21.25 5.65 -6.42
CA ARG A 304 -22.24 5.45 -7.49
C ARG A 304 -21.66 4.73 -8.70
N PHE A 305 -20.52 5.21 -9.21
CA PHE A 305 -19.85 4.58 -10.35
C PHE A 305 -19.47 3.12 -10.04
N TRP A 306 -18.95 2.85 -8.84
CA TRP A 306 -18.61 1.48 -8.43
C TRP A 306 -19.84 0.58 -8.36
N LYS A 307 -20.94 1.07 -7.77
CA LYS A 307 -22.22 0.34 -7.69
C LYS A 307 -22.71 -0.08 -9.06
N ASP A 308 -22.80 0.88 -9.98
CA ASP A 308 -23.35 0.67 -11.32
C ASP A 308 -22.44 -0.20 -12.19
N ARG A 309 -21.12 -0.04 -12.05
CA ARG A 309 -20.16 -0.74 -12.91
C ARG A 309 -19.85 -2.16 -12.48
N TRP A 310 -19.82 -2.44 -11.18
CA TRP A 310 -19.36 -3.73 -10.65
C TRP A 310 -20.30 -4.34 -9.61
N ALA A 311 -20.72 -3.57 -8.61
CA ALA A 311 -21.37 -4.12 -7.43
C ALA A 311 -22.74 -4.76 -7.75
N LYS A 312 -23.59 -4.06 -8.52
CA LYS A 312 -24.91 -4.57 -8.94
C LYS A 312 -24.80 -5.83 -9.79
N GLN A 313 -23.89 -5.85 -10.77
CA GLN A 313 -23.67 -7.02 -11.63
C GLN A 313 -23.23 -8.25 -10.82
N ARG A 314 -22.33 -8.04 -9.84
CA ARG A 314 -21.92 -9.10 -8.92
C ARG A 314 -23.06 -9.58 -8.03
N SER A 315 -23.85 -8.67 -7.48
CA SER A 315 -25.04 -9.00 -6.68
C SER A 315 -26.03 -9.87 -7.46
N THR A 316 -26.40 -9.47 -8.69
CA THR A 316 -27.27 -10.26 -9.55
C THR A 316 -26.70 -11.65 -9.84
N HIS A 317 -25.39 -11.76 -10.08
CA HIS A 317 -24.74 -13.04 -10.33
C HIS A 317 -24.74 -13.94 -9.08
N LEU A 318 -24.45 -13.39 -7.90
CA LEU A 318 -24.46 -14.12 -6.64
C LEU A 318 -25.88 -14.61 -6.26
N ASN A 319 -26.89 -13.77 -6.46
CA ASN A 319 -28.30 -14.17 -6.27
C ASN A 319 -28.71 -15.33 -7.19
N LYS A 320 -28.23 -15.36 -8.44
CA LYS A 320 -28.47 -16.49 -9.35
C LYS A 320 -27.81 -17.77 -8.87
N LEU A 321 -26.59 -17.70 -8.36
CA LEU A 321 -25.90 -18.86 -7.80
C LEU A 321 -26.62 -19.41 -6.56
N LYS A 322 -27.04 -18.52 -5.65
CA LYS A 322 -27.80 -18.88 -4.45
C LYS A 322 -29.15 -19.53 -4.76
N ALA A 323 -29.76 -19.23 -5.91
CA ALA A 323 -31.01 -19.84 -6.35
C ALA A 323 -30.83 -21.22 -7.02
N LEU A 324 -29.59 -21.61 -7.32
CA LEU A 324 -29.25 -22.92 -7.89
C LEU A 324 -28.84 -23.95 -6.82
N ASP A 325 -28.52 -23.49 -5.60
CA ASP A 325 -28.19 -24.29 -4.42
C ASP A 325 -29.46 -24.65 -3.61
#